data_AF-A0A923MLF2-F1
#
_entry.id   AF-A0A923MLF2-F1
#
_cell.length_a   1.000
_cell.length_b   1.000
_cell.length_c   1.000
_cell.angle_alpha   90.00
_cell.angle_beta   90.00
_cell.angle_gamma   90.00
#
_symmetry.space_group_name_H-M   'P 1'
#
loop_
_entity.id
_entity.type
_entity.pdbx_description
1 polymer ?
#
loop_
_entity_poly.entity_id
_entity_poly.type
_entity_poly.pdbx_seq_one_letter_code
_entity_poly.pdbx_strand_id
1 'polypeptide(L)'
;MSYPKPLSEKSLKRLYTQARLSTEACDFLHSLFAACANLYGAIALRDVWSVYQELKSEAPRIRRQDLVAFSAIVRREVQPYQVYEIEELYTEEPHNDLDRHIVSKELIGTGYGKMLSFYALMEGLGNHPYCVPDNFLSYAAPSASAVEKSLADFIGNLESTAEECAPRQRKAYPNENRGKKLRAFSFLNLSERFNLEYYKKVPATYSALLEKYSGTEAEKIMRFHRRAENIGYLHSTDIIQNVLIELCEVGVRLTEKQQDTLMRLIVQYHNGSRLWCLRGWKPNELADMHGNSGVPSISFGPGLQQAFADGIMDKGDLVRKIQELGWKVME
;
A
#
# COMPACT_ATOMS: atom_id res chain seq x y z
N MET A 1 20.01 -9.78 -13.86
CA MET A 1 19.37 -10.69 -14.84
C MET A 1 18.02 -10.13 -15.29
N SER A 2 17.54 -10.48 -16.49
CA SER A 2 16.22 -10.06 -16.98
C SER A 2 15.16 -11.08 -16.56
N TYR A 3 14.00 -10.61 -16.10
CA TYR A 3 12.88 -11.48 -15.74
C TYR A 3 12.46 -12.36 -16.94
N PRO A 4 12.08 -13.63 -16.74
CA PRO A 4 11.78 -14.55 -17.84
C PRO A 4 10.60 -14.07 -18.68
N LYS A 5 10.70 -14.30 -20.00
CA LYS A 5 9.62 -13.96 -20.93
C LYS A 5 8.43 -14.92 -20.77
N PRO A 6 7.19 -14.43 -20.92
CA PRO A 6 6.00 -15.25 -20.91
C PRO A 6 6.04 -16.38 -21.94
N LEU A 7 5.39 -17.50 -21.62
CA LEU A 7 5.20 -18.63 -22.52
C LEU A 7 3.80 -18.65 -23.12
N SER A 8 3.64 -19.40 -24.22
CA SER A 8 2.31 -19.68 -24.78
C SER A 8 1.51 -20.60 -23.86
N GLU A 9 0.18 -20.46 -23.87
CA GLU A 9 -0.74 -21.30 -23.09
C GLU A 9 -0.50 -22.81 -23.32
N LYS A 10 -0.25 -23.21 -24.57
CA LYS A 10 0.05 -24.62 -24.90
C LYS A 10 1.32 -25.12 -24.19
N SER A 11 2.33 -24.26 -24.09
CA SER A 11 3.59 -24.60 -23.40
C SER A 11 3.38 -24.68 -21.89
N LEU A 12 2.62 -23.75 -21.32
CA LEU A 12 2.28 -23.73 -19.88
C LEU A 12 1.48 -24.96 -19.48
N LYS A 13 0.41 -25.31 -20.22
CA LYS A 13 -0.40 -26.52 -20.00
C LYS A 13 0.47 -27.78 -19.99
N ARG A 14 1.44 -27.87 -20.91
CA ARG A 14 2.40 -28.99 -20.94
C ARG A 14 3.27 -29.03 -19.68
N LEU A 15 3.79 -27.90 -19.21
CA LEU A 15 4.63 -27.83 -18.01
C LEU A 15 3.86 -28.23 -16.75
N TYR A 16 2.62 -27.73 -16.57
CA TYR A 16 1.78 -28.14 -15.44
C TYR A 16 1.44 -29.63 -15.45
N THR A 17 1.16 -30.18 -16.64
CA THR A 17 0.93 -31.62 -16.79
C THR A 17 2.18 -32.43 -16.42
N GLN A 18 3.37 -31.99 -16.84
CA GLN A 18 4.65 -32.63 -16.50
C GLN A 18 4.96 -32.55 -15.00
N ALA A 19 4.60 -31.43 -14.36
CA ALA A 19 4.69 -31.23 -12.92
C ALA A 19 3.62 -32.01 -12.13
N ARG A 20 2.70 -32.71 -12.81
CA ARG A 20 1.58 -33.47 -12.21
C ARG A 20 0.64 -32.61 -11.36
N LEU A 21 0.51 -31.33 -11.72
CA LEU A 21 -0.44 -30.41 -11.09
C LEU A 21 -1.80 -30.54 -11.78
N SER A 22 -2.84 -30.83 -10.99
CA SER A 22 -4.22 -30.84 -11.49
C SER A 22 -4.70 -29.43 -11.82
N THR A 23 -5.73 -29.30 -12.65
CA THR A 23 -6.36 -28.00 -12.94
C THR A 23 -6.87 -27.33 -11.66
N GLU A 24 -7.54 -28.08 -10.79
CA GLU A 24 -8.03 -27.59 -9.50
C GLU A 24 -6.89 -27.05 -8.60
N ALA A 25 -5.77 -27.78 -8.54
CA ALA A 25 -4.60 -27.34 -7.79
C ALA A 25 -3.99 -26.05 -8.39
N CYS A 26 -3.90 -25.97 -9.72
CA CYS A 26 -3.43 -24.76 -10.40
C CYS A 26 -4.35 -23.56 -10.12
N ASP A 27 -5.68 -23.71 -10.27
CA ASP A 27 -6.63 -22.61 -10.06
C ASP A 27 -6.58 -22.09 -8.61
N PHE A 28 -6.47 -23.00 -7.64
CA PHE A 28 -6.25 -22.64 -6.25
C PHE A 28 -4.92 -21.92 -6.03
N LEU A 29 -3.81 -22.43 -6.59
CA LEU A 29 -2.48 -21.82 -6.43
C LEU A 29 -2.38 -20.44 -7.07
N HIS A 30 -3.05 -20.20 -8.20
CA HIS A 30 -3.18 -18.87 -8.78
C HIS A 30 -3.87 -17.91 -7.81
N SER A 31 -4.99 -18.35 -7.22
CA SER A 31 -5.76 -17.55 -6.26
C SER A 31 -4.96 -17.28 -4.99
N LEU A 32 -4.26 -18.30 -4.45
CA LEU A 32 -3.37 -18.18 -3.30
C LEU A 32 -2.25 -17.16 -3.55
N PHE A 33 -1.56 -17.25 -4.69
CA PHE A 33 -0.44 -16.35 -5.00
C PHE A 33 -0.92 -14.92 -5.24
N ALA A 34 -2.05 -14.75 -5.94
CA ALA A 34 -2.65 -13.44 -6.14
C ALA A 34 -3.07 -12.81 -4.81
N ALA A 35 -3.73 -13.58 -3.93
CA ALA A 35 -4.12 -13.13 -2.59
C ALA A 35 -2.89 -12.73 -1.76
N CYS A 36 -1.84 -13.55 -1.76
CA CYS A 36 -0.55 -13.22 -1.14
C CYS A 36 0.02 -11.89 -1.66
N ALA A 37 0.11 -11.72 -2.98
CA ALA A 37 0.66 -10.50 -3.57
C ALA A 37 -0.16 -9.25 -3.22
N ASN A 38 -1.49 -9.38 -3.19
CA ASN A 38 -2.38 -8.26 -2.89
C ASN A 38 -2.45 -7.93 -1.40
N LEU A 39 -2.35 -8.93 -0.52
CA LEU A 39 -2.45 -8.76 0.92
C LEU A 39 -1.12 -8.40 1.59
N TYR A 40 -0.01 -8.87 1.02
CA TYR A 40 1.32 -8.72 1.63
C TYR A 40 2.30 -7.90 0.80
N GLY A 41 2.00 -7.64 -0.48
CA GLY A 41 2.90 -6.94 -1.39
C GLY A 41 4.05 -7.84 -1.86
N ALA A 42 4.82 -8.40 -0.92
CA ALA A 42 5.83 -9.41 -1.19
C ALA A 42 5.83 -10.49 -0.10
N ILE A 43 6.11 -11.73 -0.49
CA ILE A 43 6.22 -12.87 0.44
C ILE A 43 7.11 -13.97 -0.15
N ALA A 44 7.92 -14.62 0.70
CA ALA A 44 8.75 -15.76 0.31
C ALA A 44 7.93 -17.05 0.25
N LEU A 45 8.29 -17.99 -0.64
CA LEU A 45 7.54 -19.23 -0.84
C LEU A 45 7.47 -20.11 0.43
N ARG A 46 8.52 -20.07 1.27
CA ARG A 46 8.52 -20.69 2.61
C ARG A 46 7.38 -20.17 3.50
N ASP A 47 7.07 -18.88 3.42
CA ASP A 47 6.04 -18.23 4.22
C ASP A 47 4.65 -18.44 3.60
N VAL A 48 4.56 -18.51 2.26
CA VAL A 48 3.34 -18.93 1.56
C VAL A 48 2.89 -20.33 2.02
N TRP A 49 3.84 -21.24 2.26
CA TRP A 49 3.50 -22.55 2.81
C TRP A 49 2.88 -22.43 4.20
N SER A 50 3.42 -21.59 5.09
CA SER A 50 2.85 -21.34 6.41
C SER A 50 1.43 -20.76 6.30
N VAL A 51 1.22 -19.78 5.43
CA VAL A 51 -0.11 -19.21 5.14
C VAL A 51 -1.07 -20.28 4.66
N TYR A 52 -0.66 -21.14 3.72
CA TYR A 52 -1.48 -22.24 3.22
C TYR A 52 -1.87 -23.23 4.34
N GLN A 53 -0.96 -23.54 5.27
CA GLN A 53 -1.26 -24.42 6.40
C GLN A 53 -2.29 -23.84 7.38
N GLU A 54 -2.40 -22.52 7.45
CA GLU A 54 -3.38 -21.82 8.28
C GLU A 54 -4.76 -21.67 7.62
N LEU A 55 -4.87 -21.87 6.30
CA LEU A 55 -6.16 -21.85 5.62
C LEU A 55 -7.07 -22.97 6.15
N LYS A 56 -8.22 -22.60 6.70
CA LYS A 56 -9.18 -23.55 7.27
C LYS A 56 -9.82 -24.40 6.16
N SER A 57 -9.65 -25.72 6.28
CA SER A 57 -10.37 -26.90 5.71
C SER A 57 -10.92 -26.93 4.26
N GLU A 58 -11.04 -25.82 3.52
CA GLU A 58 -11.60 -25.78 2.16
C GLU A 58 -10.52 -25.81 1.06
N ALA A 59 -9.24 -25.77 1.43
CA ALA A 59 -8.14 -25.78 0.48
C ALA A 59 -7.88 -27.20 -0.08
N PRO A 60 -7.63 -27.35 -1.38
CA PRO A 60 -7.20 -28.63 -1.95
C PRO A 60 -5.88 -29.06 -1.34
N ARG A 61 -5.63 -30.37 -1.29
CA ARG A 61 -4.42 -30.92 -0.68
C ARG A 61 -3.19 -30.67 -1.56
N ILE A 62 -2.46 -29.61 -1.27
CA ILE A 62 -1.19 -29.22 -1.91
C ILE A 62 0.01 -29.69 -1.07
N ARG A 63 1.09 -30.14 -1.74
CA ARG A 63 2.38 -30.46 -1.13
C ARG A 63 3.38 -29.30 -1.32
N ARG A 64 4.42 -29.23 -0.49
CA ARG A 64 5.50 -28.24 -0.68
C ARG A 64 6.14 -28.29 -2.08
N GLN A 65 6.31 -29.49 -2.65
CA GLN A 65 6.85 -29.66 -4.00
C GLN A 65 5.94 -29.07 -5.09
N ASP A 66 4.62 -29.11 -4.88
CA ASP A 66 3.64 -28.56 -5.81
C ASP A 66 3.75 -27.04 -5.86
N LEU A 67 3.96 -26.38 -4.71
CA LEU A 67 4.25 -24.94 -4.63
C LEU A 67 5.55 -24.57 -5.34
N VAL A 68 6.62 -25.34 -5.13
CA VAL A 68 7.91 -25.11 -5.81
C VAL A 68 7.75 -25.26 -7.32
N ALA A 69 7.11 -26.34 -7.78
CA ALA A 69 6.87 -26.58 -9.20
C ALA A 69 6.00 -25.48 -9.82
N PHE A 70 4.93 -25.09 -9.15
CA PHE A 70 4.05 -24.01 -9.59
C PHE A 70 4.79 -22.68 -9.67
N SER A 71 5.55 -22.30 -8.63
CA SER A 71 6.32 -21.05 -8.62
C SER A 71 7.33 -20.95 -9.78
N ALA A 72 7.95 -22.06 -10.17
CA ALA A 72 8.87 -22.13 -11.31
C ALA A 72 8.18 -21.93 -12.67
N ILE A 73 6.91 -22.34 -12.78
CA ILE A 73 6.14 -22.27 -14.04
C ILE A 73 5.42 -20.92 -14.13
N VAL A 74 4.70 -20.52 -13.07
CA VAL A 74 3.82 -19.34 -13.05
C VAL A 74 4.58 -18.03 -13.31
N ARG A 75 5.88 -18.00 -13.02
CA ARG A 75 6.75 -16.86 -13.35
C ARG A 75 6.83 -16.56 -14.84
N ARG A 76 6.44 -17.53 -15.69
CA ARG A 76 6.35 -17.42 -17.16
C ARG A 76 4.93 -17.14 -17.65
N GLU A 77 4.05 -16.69 -16.77
CA GLU A 77 2.71 -16.24 -17.09
C GLU A 77 2.56 -14.72 -16.95
N VAL A 78 1.44 -14.19 -17.45
CA VAL A 78 1.06 -12.80 -17.23
C VAL A 78 0.18 -12.74 -15.98
N GLN A 79 0.80 -12.46 -14.83
CA GLN A 79 0.14 -12.34 -13.53
C GLN A 79 0.19 -10.89 -13.01
N PRO A 80 -0.66 -10.48 -12.05
CA PRO A 80 -0.56 -9.17 -11.40
C PRO A 80 0.67 -9.03 -10.48
N TYR A 81 1.40 -10.13 -10.27
CA TYR A 81 2.66 -10.22 -9.55
C TYR A 81 3.75 -10.84 -10.44
N GLN A 82 4.98 -10.87 -9.94
CA GLN A 82 6.12 -11.57 -10.50
C GLN A 82 6.73 -12.49 -9.44
N VAL A 83 7.31 -13.61 -9.86
CA VAL A 83 8.00 -14.54 -8.96
C VAL A 83 9.49 -14.51 -9.27
N TYR A 84 10.24 -13.97 -8.34
CA TYR A 84 11.69 -13.81 -8.43
C TYR A 84 12.40 -14.91 -7.65
N GLU A 85 13.52 -15.37 -8.18
CA GLU A 85 14.49 -16.17 -7.44
C GLU A 85 15.29 -15.26 -6.51
N ILE A 86 15.83 -15.82 -5.43
CA ILE A 86 16.50 -15.03 -4.39
C ILE A 86 17.74 -14.33 -4.95
N GLU A 87 18.51 -15.01 -5.79
CA GLU A 87 19.70 -14.48 -6.46
C GLU A 87 19.39 -13.39 -7.50
N GLU A 88 18.12 -13.26 -7.94
CA GLU A 88 17.68 -12.16 -8.80
C GLU A 88 17.36 -10.89 -8.00
N LEU A 89 17.08 -11.04 -6.70
CA LEU A 89 16.79 -9.94 -5.77
C LEU A 89 18.02 -9.55 -4.95
N TYR A 90 18.86 -10.51 -4.58
CA TYR A 90 20.05 -10.32 -3.76
C TYR A 90 21.19 -11.14 -4.37
N THR A 91 22.13 -10.47 -5.04
CA THR A 91 23.15 -11.14 -5.89
C THR A 91 24.10 -12.05 -5.13
N GLU A 92 24.23 -11.85 -3.81
CA GLU A 92 25.11 -12.63 -2.94
C GLU A 92 24.42 -13.85 -2.32
N GLU A 93 23.09 -13.96 -2.43
CA GLU A 93 22.34 -15.07 -1.85
C GLU A 93 22.44 -16.32 -2.75
N PRO A 94 22.67 -17.51 -2.18
CA PRO A 94 22.68 -18.74 -2.94
C PRO A 94 21.28 -19.12 -3.41
N HIS A 95 21.20 -19.83 -4.53
CA HIS A 95 19.92 -20.33 -5.05
C HIS A 95 19.17 -21.17 -4.00
N ASN A 96 17.90 -20.83 -3.78
CA ASN A 96 16.98 -21.61 -2.95
C ASN A 96 15.54 -21.50 -3.48
N ASP A 97 14.97 -22.63 -3.89
CA ASP A 97 13.60 -22.73 -4.40
C ASP A 97 12.54 -22.19 -3.43
N LEU A 98 12.75 -22.38 -2.12
CA LEU A 98 11.82 -21.92 -1.08
C LEU A 98 11.95 -20.42 -0.78
N ASP A 99 13.01 -19.78 -1.25
CA ASP A 99 13.26 -18.35 -1.10
C ASP A 99 12.92 -17.58 -2.37
N ARG A 100 12.20 -18.21 -3.30
CA ARG A 100 11.49 -17.47 -4.34
C ARG A 100 10.49 -16.52 -3.70
N HIS A 101 10.46 -15.28 -4.17
CA HIS A 101 9.55 -14.25 -3.68
C HIS A 101 8.46 -13.98 -4.70
N ILE A 102 7.21 -14.07 -4.25
CA ILE A 102 6.07 -13.50 -4.96
C ILE A 102 6.10 -12.00 -4.66
N VAL A 103 6.18 -11.16 -5.69
CA VAL A 103 6.31 -9.71 -5.59
C VAL A 103 5.23 -9.05 -6.44
N SER A 104 4.36 -8.26 -5.80
CA SER A 104 3.36 -7.42 -6.47
C SER A 104 4.03 -6.50 -7.48
N LYS A 105 3.45 -6.37 -8.68
CA LYS A 105 3.98 -5.46 -9.71
C LYS A 105 4.00 -4.00 -9.25
N GLU A 106 3.17 -3.62 -8.28
CA GLU A 106 3.18 -2.26 -7.71
C GLU A 106 4.49 -1.91 -6.97
N LEU A 107 5.24 -2.92 -6.50
CA LEU A 107 6.55 -2.74 -5.88
C LEU A 107 7.69 -2.63 -6.91
N ILE A 108 7.41 -2.91 -8.19
CA ILE A 108 8.42 -2.99 -9.24
C ILE A 108 8.39 -1.69 -10.04
N GLY A 109 9.42 -0.88 -9.85
CA GLY A 109 9.63 0.36 -10.58
C GLY A 109 10.24 0.15 -11.97
N THR A 110 10.74 1.24 -12.54
CA THR A 110 11.40 1.28 -13.85
C THR A 110 12.87 1.68 -13.70
N GLY A 111 13.73 1.19 -14.60
CA GLY A 111 15.12 1.63 -14.68
C GLY A 111 16.00 1.17 -13.52
N TYR A 112 17.05 1.95 -13.22
CA TYR A 112 17.95 1.70 -12.10
C TYR A 112 17.20 1.89 -10.78
N GLY A 113 17.36 0.97 -9.84
CA GLY A 113 16.63 1.00 -8.57
C GLY A 113 15.17 0.53 -8.66
N LYS A 114 14.77 -0.21 -9.72
CA LYS A 114 13.40 -0.73 -9.85
C LYS A 114 12.90 -1.55 -8.65
N MET A 115 13.79 -2.15 -7.85
CA MET A 115 13.44 -2.93 -6.65
C MET A 115 13.46 -2.12 -5.35
N LEU A 116 13.66 -0.79 -5.41
CA LEU A 116 13.76 0.05 -4.21
C LEU A 116 12.54 -0.10 -3.28
N SER A 117 11.32 -0.11 -3.83
CA SER A 117 10.11 -0.30 -3.03
C SER A 117 9.98 -1.69 -2.44
N PHE A 118 10.48 -2.71 -3.13
CA PHE A 118 10.57 -4.07 -2.59
C PHE A 118 11.51 -4.09 -1.39
N TYR A 119 12.73 -3.57 -1.50
CA TYR A 119 13.69 -3.56 -0.39
C TYR A 119 13.18 -2.74 0.80
N ALA A 120 12.62 -1.56 0.55
CA ALA A 120 12.04 -0.72 1.60
C ALA A 120 10.91 -1.44 2.35
N LEU A 121 10.06 -2.20 1.65
CA LEU A 121 9.05 -3.03 2.29
C LEU A 121 9.70 -4.13 3.14
N MET A 122 10.64 -4.89 2.56
CA MET A 122 11.28 -6.04 3.24
C MET A 122 12.06 -5.63 4.48
N GLU A 123 12.75 -4.49 4.46
CA GLU A 123 13.47 -3.91 5.61
C GLU A 123 12.53 -3.46 6.72
N GLY A 124 11.32 -2.99 6.37
CA GLY A 124 10.30 -2.57 7.32
C GLY A 124 9.48 -3.70 7.93
N LEU A 125 9.62 -4.94 7.45
CA LEU A 125 8.83 -6.07 7.97
C LEU A 125 9.27 -6.42 9.40
N GLY A 126 8.32 -6.37 10.33
CA GLY A 126 8.50 -6.88 11.68
C GLY A 126 8.54 -8.42 11.76
N ASN A 127 8.60 -8.94 12.99
CA ASN A 127 8.70 -10.38 13.28
C ASN A 127 7.35 -11.07 13.51
N HIS A 128 6.23 -10.36 13.41
CA HIS A 128 4.91 -10.97 13.60
C HIS A 128 4.55 -11.92 12.44
N PRO A 129 3.68 -12.93 12.65
CA PRO A 129 3.21 -13.79 11.57
C PRO A 129 2.42 -13.01 10.52
N TYR A 130 2.29 -13.59 9.34
CA TYR A 130 1.40 -13.08 8.30
C TYR A 130 -0.06 -13.22 8.74
N CYS A 131 -0.87 -12.19 8.49
CA CYS A 131 -2.29 -12.25 8.79
C CYS A 131 -3.03 -13.12 7.78
N VAL A 132 -3.67 -14.20 8.22
CA VAL A 132 -4.51 -15.06 7.39
C VAL A 132 -5.99 -14.83 7.75
N PRO A 133 -6.68 -13.84 7.13
CA PRO A 133 -8.10 -13.60 7.40
C PRO A 133 -8.98 -14.75 6.88
N ASP A 134 -10.15 -14.96 7.49
CA ASP A 134 -11.07 -16.05 7.10
C ASP A 134 -11.48 -15.95 5.61
N ASN A 135 -11.56 -14.74 5.05
CA ASN A 135 -11.84 -14.49 3.63
C ASN A 135 -10.58 -14.36 2.76
N PHE A 136 -9.44 -14.95 3.14
CA PHE A 136 -8.13 -14.75 2.50
C PHE A 136 -8.16 -14.85 0.96
N LEU A 137 -8.80 -15.88 0.38
CA LEU A 137 -8.83 -16.05 -1.08
C LEU A 137 -9.59 -14.94 -1.81
N SER A 138 -10.47 -14.18 -1.13
CA SER A 138 -11.12 -13.01 -1.75
C SER A 138 -10.14 -11.89 -2.12
N TYR A 139 -8.94 -11.88 -1.53
CA TYR A 139 -7.87 -10.96 -1.89
C TYR A 139 -7.19 -11.30 -3.23
N ALA A 140 -7.49 -12.44 -3.87
CA ALA A 140 -6.99 -12.75 -5.21
C ALA A 140 -7.48 -11.72 -6.26
N ALA A 141 -8.68 -11.17 -6.05
CA ALA A 141 -9.26 -10.11 -6.85
C ALA A 141 -9.76 -8.98 -5.91
N PRO A 142 -8.83 -8.18 -5.34
CA PRO A 142 -9.15 -7.29 -4.25
C PRO A 142 -10.06 -6.17 -4.74
N SER A 143 -11.10 -5.89 -3.96
CA SER A 143 -11.94 -4.71 -4.14
C SER A 143 -11.54 -3.61 -3.15
N ALA A 144 -11.69 -2.35 -3.55
CA ALA A 144 -11.47 -1.23 -2.64
C ALA A 144 -12.32 -1.37 -1.37
N SER A 145 -11.67 -1.23 -0.21
CA SER A 145 -12.34 -1.32 1.08
C SER A 145 -13.32 -0.15 1.29
N ALA A 146 -14.25 -0.26 2.24
CA ALA A 146 -15.17 0.84 2.53
C ALA A 146 -14.44 2.12 3.00
N VAL A 147 -13.35 1.96 3.76
CA VAL A 147 -12.51 3.08 4.21
C VAL A 147 -11.72 3.70 3.06
N GLU A 148 -11.19 2.89 2.13
CA GLU A 148 -10.55 3.36 0.89
C GLU A 148 -11.53 4.15 0.01
N LYS A 149 -12.73 3.59 -0.20
CA LYS A 149 -13.79 4.26 -0.98
C LYS A 149 -14.17 5.60 -0.36
N SER A 150 -14.32 5.67 0.97
CA SER A 150 -14.68 6.92 1.66
C SER A 150 -13.63 8.01 1.46
N LEU A 151 -12.34 7.68 1.59
CA LEU A 151 -11.25 8.63 1.34
C LEU A 151 -11.17 9.01 -0.14
N ALA A 152 -11.25 8.05 -1.05
CA ALA A 152 -11.23 8.29 -2.49
C ALA A 152 -12.40 9.17 -2.95
N ASP A 153 -13.60 8.94 -2.43
CA ASP A 153 -14.77 9.73 -2.75
C ASP A 153 -14.67 11.16 -2.24
N PHE A 154 -14.14 11.34 -1.03
CA PHE A 154 -13.86 12.65 -0.47
C PHE A 154 -12.86 13.41 -1.35
N ILE A 155 -11.68 12.83 -1.62
CA ILE A 155 -10.64 13.44 -2.47
C ILE A 155 -11.21 13.74 -3.86
N GLY A 156 -11.91 12.79 -4.47
CA GLY A 156 -12.50 12.96 -5.80
C GLY A 156 -13.59 14.03 -5.86
N ASN A 157 -14.20 14.42 -4.75
CA ASN A 157 -15.20 15.50 -4.69
C ASN A 157 -14.61 16.87 -4.34
N LEU A 158 -13.33 16.96 -3.98
CA LEU A 158 -12.66 18.24 -3.79
C LEU A 158 -12.60 19.00 -5.12
N GLU A 159 -12.81 20.31 -5.03
CA GLU A 159 -12.81 21.21 -6.18
C GLU A 159 -11.50 21.99 -6.23
N SER A 160 -10.95 22.12 -7.44
CA SER A 160 -9.82 23.01 -7.70
C SER A 160 -10.34 24.44 -7.79
N THR A 161 -10.03 25.29 -6.80
CA THR A 161 -10.63 26.63 -6.67
C THR A 161 -9.62 27.77 -6.84
N ALA A 162 -8.33 27.49 -6.68
CA ALA A 162 -7.27 28.49 -6.80
C ALA A 162 -7.21 29.07 -8.22
N GLU A 163 -6.84 30.35 -8.33
CA GLU A 163 -6.68 31.01 -9.64
C GLU A 163 -5.40 30.56 -10.35
N GLU A 164 -4.37 30.28 -9.56
CA GLU A 164 -3.09 29.77 -10.01
C GLU A 164 -2.74 28.52 -9.21
N CYS A 165 -2.08 27.58 -9.88
CA CYS A 165 -1.47 26.43 -9.25
C CYS A 165 0.01 26.73 -9.00
N ALA A 166 0.48 26.49 -7.77
CA ALA A 166 1.87 26.74 -7.38
C ALA A 166 2.50 25.42 -6.90
N PRO A 167 3.36 24.79 -7.70
CA PRO A 167 4.03 23.54 -7.32
C PRO A 167 5.16 23.81 -6.34
N ARG A 168 5.75 22.74 -5.77
CA ARG A 168 6.96 22.74 -4.93
C ARG A 168 8.10 23.65 -5.44
N GLN A 169 8.13 23.96 -6.73
CA GLN A 169 9.15 24.75 -7.44
C GLN A 169 8.88 26.27 -7.51
N ARG A 170 7.88 26.82 -6.78
CA ARG A 170 7.61 28.27 -6.64
C ARG A 170 7.31 29.04 -7.94
N LYS A 171 6.99 28.36 -9.04
CA LYS A 171 6.54 29.00 -10.29
C LYS A 171 5.04 28.81 -10.46
N ALA A 172 4.27 29.88 -10.25
CA ALA A 172 2.83 29.87 -10.44
C ALA A 172 2.48 29.75 -11.93
N TYR A 173 1.43 29.00 -12.25
CA TYR A 173 0.84 28.93 -13.59
C TYR A 173 -0.69 28.97 -13.50
N PRO A 174 -1.38 29.44 -14.56
CA PRO A 174 -2.84 29.53 -14.57
C PRO A 174 -3.49 28.17 -14.29
N ASN A 175 -4.54 28.17 -13.47
CA ASN A 175 -5.28 26.94 -13.18
C ASN A 175 -6.36 26.66 -14.24
N GLU A 176 -6.02 25.83 -15.22
CA GLU A 176 -6.93 25.37 -16.29
C GLU A 176 -8.09 24.49 -15.80
N ASN A 177 -8.00 24.00 -14.56
CA ASN A 177 -8.98 23.10 -13.95
C ASN A 177 -9.82 23.79 -12.86
N ARG A 178 -9.75 25.12 -12.76
CA ARG A 178 -10.56 25.89 -11.82
C ARG A 178 -12.05 25.57 -11.99
N GLY A 179 -12.73 25.32 -10.87
CA GLY A 179 -14.14 24.94 -10.82
C GLY A 179 -14.41 23.45 -11.04
N LYS A 180 -13.38 22.64 -11.36
CA LYS A 180 -13.56 21.20 -11.61
C LYS A 180 -13.24 20.39 -10.36
N LYS A 181 -13.99 19.30 -10.18
CA LYS A 181 -13.68 18.27 -9.17
C LYS A 181 -12.48 17.42 -9.60
N LEU A 182 -11.69 16.94 -8.65
CA LEU A 182 -10.50 16.12 -8.94
C LEU A 182 -10.82 14.81 -9.69
N ARG A 183 -12.04 14.28 -9.56
CA ARG A 183 -12.51 13.12 -10.34
C ARG A 183 -12.81 13.42 -11.81
N ALA A 184 -12.77 14.68 -12.24
CA ALA A 184 -13.23 15.12 -13.56
C ALA A 184 -12.08 15.49 -14.51
N PHE A 185 -10.83 15.47 -14.06
CA PHE A 185 -9.69 15.81 -14.90
C PHE A 185 -8.44 15.01 -14.50
N SER A 186 -7.47 14.99 -15.40
CA SER A 186 -6.11 14.50 -15.17
C SER A 186 -5.16 15.68 -15.33
N PHE A 187 -4.19 15.82 -14.42
CA PHE A 187 -3.21 16.89 -14.48
C PHE A 187 -1.80 16.32 -14.43
N LEU A 188 -0.91 16.75 -15.33
CA LEU A 188 0.51 16.42 -15.25
C LEU A 188 1.25 17.53 -14.52
N ASN A 189 1.81 17.23 -13.36
CA ASN A 189 2.64 18.19 -12.63
C ASN A 189 4.01 18.39 -13.29
N LEU A 190 4.79 19.36 -12.83
CA LEU A 190 6.08 19.70 -13.46
C LEU A 190 7.06 18.53 -13.46
N SER A 191 7.07 17.72 -12.39
CA SER A 191 7.95 16.54 -12.30
C SER A 191 7.52 15.46 -13.29
N GLU A 192 6.21 15.20 -13.41
CA GLU A 192 5.66 14.23 -14.36
C GLU A 192 5.94 14.65 -15.80
N ARG A 193 5.72 15.92 -16.14
CA ARG A 193 6.06 16.49 -17.46
C ARG A 193 7.55 16.37 -17.75
N PHE A 194 8.39 16.71 -16.78
CA PHE A 194 9.84 16.58 -16.91
C PHE A 194 10.24 15.12 -17.17
N ASN A 195 9.69 14.17 -16.40
CA ASN A 195 9.99 12.75 -16.55
C ASN A 195 9.59 12.22 -17.94
N LEU A 196 8.40 12.58 -18.43
CA LEU A 196 7.95 12.19 -19.77
C LEU A 196 8.88 12.76 -20.85
N GLU A 197 9.24 14.03 -20.75
CA GLU A 197 10.15 14.68 -21.71
C GLU A 197 11.56 14.08 -21.68
N TYR A 198 12.09 13.79 -20.48
CA TYR A 198 13.39 13.19 -20.28
C TYR A 198 13.47 11.78 -20.88
N TYR A 199 12.44 10.96 -20.68
CA TYR A 199 12.41 9.57 -21.14
C TYR A 199 11.76 9.36 -22.51
N LYS A 200 11.38 10.42 -23.24
CA LYS A 200 10.69 10.32 -24.55
C LYS A 200 11.41 9.48 -25.61
N LYS A 201 12.74 9.34 -25.50
CA LYS A 201 13.57 8.53 -26.42
C LYS A 201 13.76 7.08 -25.96
N VAL A 202 13.18 6.68 -24.82
CA VAL A 202 13.25 5.32 -24.27
C VAL A 202 11.82 4.74 -24.26
N PRO A 203 11.36 4.10 -25.35
CA PRO A 203 9.95 3.77 -25.54
C PRO A 203 9.33 2.97 -24.38
N ALA A 204 10.02 1.95 -23.88
CA ALA A 204 9.51 1.12 -22.79
C ALA A 204 9.29 1.92 -21.49
N THR A 205 10.26 2.76 -21.11
CA THR A 205 10.13 3.63 -19.92
C THR A 205 9.06 4.69 -20.12
N TYR A 206 9.00 5.31 -21.30
CA TYR A 206 7.98 6.31 -21.63
C TYR A 206 6.56 5.75 -21.53
N SER A 207 6.31 4.58 -22.12
CA SER A 207 5.01 3.89 -22.04
C SER A 207 4.63 3.55 -20.59
N ALA A 208 5.59 3.06 -19.78
CA ALA A 208 5.35 2.78 -18.37
C ALA A 208 5.03 4.05 -17.55
N LEU A 209 5.67 5.17 -17.87
CA LEU A 209 5.38 6.46 -17.23
C LEU A 209 3.98 6.99 -17.62
N LEU A 210 3.59 6.87 -18.89
CA LEU A 210 2.24 7.24 -19.32
C LEU A 210 1.16 6.43 -18.59
N GLU A 211 1.37 5.12 -18.45
CA GLU A 211 0.46 4.27 -17.67
C GLU A 211 0.45 4.69 -16.19
N LYS A 212 1.63 4.93 -15.60
CA LYS A 212 1.76 5.40 -14.22
C LYS A 212 1.08 6.74 -13.96
N TYR A 213 1.06 7.65 -14.93
CA TYR A 213 0.44 8.97 -14.80
C TYR A 213 -1.00 9.03 -15.34
N SER A 214 -1.54 7.90 -15.79
CA SER A 214 -2.92 7.81 -16.26
C SER A 214 -3.93 7.82 -15.10
N GLY A 215 -5.16 8.21 -15.44
CA GLY A 215 -6.28 8.35 -14.52
C GLY A 215 -6.57 9.80 -14.16
N THR A 216 -7.65 9.98 -13.41
CA THR A 216 -8.05 11.25 -12.81
C THR A 216 -7.05 11.68 -11.73
N GLU A 217 -7.05 12.96 -11.38
CA GLU A 217 -6.14 13.45 -10.34
C GLU A 217 -6.40 12.80 -8.98
N ALA A 218 -7.68 12.55 -8.68
CA ALA A 218 -8.07 11.82 -7.48
C ALA A 218 -7.49 10.39 -7.44
N GLU A 219 -7.50 9.67 -8.57
CA GLU A 219 -6.93 8.33 -8.67
C GLU A 219 -5.40 8.34 -8.51
N LYS A 220 -4.72 9.36 -9.05
CA LYS A 220 -3.27 9.52 -8.89
C LYS A 220 -2.89 9.75 -7.42
N ILE A 221 -3.58 10.66 -6.73
CA ILE A 221 -3.36 10.95 -5.31
C ILE A 221 -3.64 9.71 -4.46
N MET A 222 -4.75 9.01 -4.69
CA MET A 222 -5.08 7.78 -3.96
C MET A 222 -4.06 6.67 -4.21
N ARG A 223 -3.58 6.50 -5.45
CA ARG A 223 -2.55 5.51 -5.80
C ARG A 223 -1.24 5.79 -5.06
N PHE A 224 -0.83 7.06 -4.99
CA PHE A 224 0.33 7.46 -4.20
C PHE A 224 0.12 7.17 -2.71
N HIS A 225 -0.99 7.64 -2.12
CA HIS A 225 -1.29 7.46 -0.70
C HIS A 225 -1.31 5.98 -0.31
N ARG A 226 -2.07 5.15 -1.04
CA ARG A 226 -2.15 3.70 -0.83
C ARG A 226 -0.78 3.03 -0.90
N ARG A 227 0.03 3.38 -1.90
CA ARG A 227 1.38 2.81 -2.04
C ARG A 227 2.29 3.19 -0.87
N ALA A 228 2.25 4.45 -0.43
CA ALA A 228 3.07 4.92 0.68
C ALA A 228 2.69 4.21 1.99
N GLU A 229 1.39 4.11 2.27
CA GLU A 229 0.84 3.39 3.43
C GLU A 229 1.21 1.91 3.43
N ASN A 230 1.07 1.24 2.28
CA ASN A 230 1.40 -0.18 2.16
C ASN A 230 2.89 -0.45 2.38
N ILE A 231 3.79 0.36 1.80
CA ILE A 231 5.25 0.12 1.92
C ILE A 231 5.74 0.47 3.34
N GLY A 232 5.17 1.50 3.98
CA GLY A 232 5.54 1.89 5.34
C GLY A 232 6.92 2.55 5.48
N TYR A 233 7.55 2.96 4.37
CA TYR A 233 8.87 3.61 4.38
C TYR A 233 8.83 5.09 4.83
N LEU A 234 7.66 5.74 4.69
CA LEU A 234 7.46 7.14 5.09
C LEU A 234 6.74 7.22 6.43
N HIS A 235 7.08 8.22 7.24
CA HIS A 235 6.28 8.52 8.43
C HIS A 235 4.88 9.00 8.02
N SER A 236 3.86 8.68 8.81
CA SER A 236 2.47 9.05 8.51
C SER A 236 2.31 10.56 8.31
N THR A 237 3.07 11.38 9.03
CA THR A 237 3.10 12.85 8.85
C THR A 237 3.62 13.26 7.47
N ASP A 238 4.61 12.56 6.93
CA ASP A 238 5.15 12.83 5.59
C ASP A 238 4.15 12.40 4.50
N ILE A 239 3.44 11.29 4.72
CA ILE A 239 2.37 10.85 3.82
C ILE A 239 1.27 11.90 3.75
N ILE A 240 0.79 12.38 4.90
CA ILE A 240 -0.21 13.45 5.00
C ILE A 240 0.29 14.71 4.31
N GLN A 241 1.53 15.13 4.60
CA GLN A 241 2.10 16.33 4.01
C GLN A 241 2.18 16.22 2.48
N ASN A 242 2.57 15.06 1.94
CA ASN A 242 2.62 14.85 0.49
C ASN A 242 1.22 14.92 -0.13
N VAL A 243 0.18 14.34 0.49
CA VAL A 243 -1.20 14.49 0.01
C VAL A 243 -1.64 15.96 0.00
N LEU A 244 -1.35 16.71 1.06
CA LEU A 244 -1.65 18.14 1.12
C LEU A 244 -0.91 18.95 0.06
N ILE A 245 0.36 18.61 -0.20
CA ILE A 245 1.15 19.23 -1.27
C ILE A 245 0.51 18.97 -2.62
N GLU A 246 0.19 17.71 -2.96
CA GLU A 246 -0.45 17.36 -4.24
C GLU A 246 -1.77 18.08 -4.43
N LEU A 247 -2.63 18.16 -3.40
CA LEU A 247 -3.87 18.92 -3.43
C LEU A 247 -3.63 20.41 -3.73
N CYS A 248 -2.63 21.02 -3.10
CA CYS A 248 -2.22 22.40 -3.38
C CYS A 248 -1.67 22.57 -4.80
N GLU A 249 -0.90 21.61 -5.32
CA GLU A 249 -0.34 21.67 -6.68
C GLU A 249 -1.44 21.69 -7.74
N VAL A 250 -2.60 21.10 -7.45
CA VAL A 250 -3.76 21.07 -8.35
C VAL A 250 -4.83 22.08 -7.99
N GLY A 251 -4.48 23.09 -7.17
CA GLY A 251 -5.30 24.26 -6.91
C GLY A 251 -6.45 24.04 -5.92
N VAL A 252 -6.46 22.95 -5.16
CA VAL A 252 -7.43 22.75 -4.09
C VAL A 252 -7.07 23.64 -2.90
N ARG A 253 -8.04 24.41 -2.41
CA ARG A 253 -7.94 25.13 -1.14
C ARG A 253 -8.92 24.52 -0.15
N LEU A 254 -8.41 23.77 0.81
CA LEU A 254 -9.24 23.14 1.84
C LEU A 254 -9.80 24.20 2.78
N THR A 255 -11.09 24.12 3.06
CA THR A 255 -11.70 24.75 4.24
C THR A 255 -11.28 23.98 5.51
N GLU A 256 -11.36 24.62 6.67
CA GLU A 256 -11.07 23.98 7.96
C GLU A 256 -11.85 22.66 8.15
N LYS A 257 -13.17 22.68 7.87
CA LYS A 257 -14.02 21.48 7.93
C LYS A 257 -13.57 20.36 6.97
N GLN A 258 -13.10 20.72 5.78
CA GLN A 258 -12.56 19.75 4.81
C GLN A 258 -11.21 19.20 5.27
N GLN A 259 -10.37 20.03 5.88
CA GLN A 259 -9.10 19.59 6.46
C GLN A 259 -9.34 18.59 7.59
N ASP A 260 -10.23 18.88 8.53
CA ASP A 260 -10.59 17.96 9.62
C ASP A 260 -11.15 16.63 9.07
N THR A 261 -12.00 16.72 8.06
CA THR A 261 -12.58 15.53 7.42
C THR A 261 -11.51 14.69 6.72
N LEU A 262 -10.59 15.34 6.00
CA LEU A 262 -9.48 14.66 5.32
C LEU A 262 -8.59 13.92 6.33
N MET A 263 -8.18 14.61 7.40
CA MET A 263 -7.33 14.03 8.44
C MET A 263 -8.00 12.82 9.10
N ARG A 264 -9.29 12.93 9.44
CA ARG A 264 -10.06 11.81 9.98
C ARG A 264 -10.11 10.63 9.01
N LEU A 265 -10.38 10.87 7.73
CA LEU A 265 -10.46 9.80 6.72
C LEU A 265 -9.10 9.13 6.47
N ILE A 266 -8.00 9.88 6.49
CA ILE A 266 -6.63 9.31 6.39
C ILE A 266 -6.34 8.40 7.58
N VAL A 267 -6.63 8.84 8.81
CA VAL A 267 -6.43 8.02 10.01
C VAL A 267 -7.30 6.76 9.98
N GLN A 268 -8.57 6.89 9.57
CA GLN A 268 -9.47 5.74 9.41
C GLN A 268 -8.97 4.77 8.32
N TYR A 269 -8.44 5.29 7.22
CA TYR A 269 -7.82 4.49 6.19
C TYR A 269 -6.62 3.71 6.72
N HIS A 270 -5.65 4.39 7.35
CA HIS A 270 -4.45 3.77 7.91
C HIS A 270 -4.82 2.65 8.90
N ASN A 271 -5.64 2.98 9.90
CA ASN A 271 -5.99 2.06 10.99
C ASN A 271 -6.94 0.92 10.56
N GLY A 272 -7.75 1.14 9.53
CA GLY A 272 -8.74 0.19 9.03
C GLY A 272 -8.26 -0.68 7.87
N SER A 273 -7.14 -0.34 7.23
CA SER A 273 -6.60 -1.05 6.07
C SER A 273 -5.62 -2.14 6.46
N ARG A 274 -5.60 -3.23 5.68
CA ARG A 274 -4.58 -4.28 5.79
C ARG A 274 -3.34 -3.81 5.03
N LEU A 275 -2.25 -3.57 5.75
CA LEU A 275 -1.05 -2.97 5.18
C LEU A 275 0.03 -4.02 4.90
N TRP A 276 0.76 -3.88 3.80
CA TRP A 276 1.85 -4.80 3.43
C TRP A 276 2.98 -4.78 4.45
N CYS A 277 3.39 -3.59 4.91
CA CYS A 277 4.41 -3.41 5.95
C CYS A 277 4.05 -4.07 7.29
N LEU A 278 2.75 -4.31 7.51
CA LEU A 278 2.21 -5.03 8.66
C LEU A 278 1.83 -6.48 8.31
N ARG A 279 2.40 -7.06 7.25
CA ARG A 279 2.14 -8.44 6.81
C ARG A 279 0.65 -8.78 6.72
N GLY A 280 -0.15 -7.82 6.23
CA GLY A 280 -1.59 -7.97 6.03
C GLY A 280 -2.45 -7.70 7.28
N TRP A 281 -1.86 -7.36 8.42
CA TRP A 281 -2.61 -6.93 9.59
C TRP A 281 -3.12 -5.49 9.43
N LYS A 282 -4.23 -5.19 10.10
CA LYS A 282 -4.63 -3.79 10.35
C LYS A 282 -3.92 -3.27 11.59
N PRO A 283 -3.54 -1.98 11.65
CA PRO A 283 -3.05 -1.39 12.89
C PRO A 283 -4.00 -1.58 14.07
N ASN A 284 -5.31 -1.46 13.86
CA ASN A 284 -6.31 -1.72 14.92
C ASN A 284 -6.28 -3.17 15.43
N GLU A 285 -6.14 -4.16 14.54
CA GLU A 285 -6.08 -5.57 14.94
C GLU A 285 -4.80 -5.85 15.76
N LEU A 286 -3.67 -5.25 15.37
CA LEU A 286 -2.42 -5.34 16.15
C LEU A 286 -2.57 -4.68 17.52
N ALA A 287 -3.18 -3.48 17.57
CA ALA A 287 -3.42 -2.78 18.82
C ALA A 287 -4.29 -3.60 19.79
N ASP A 288 -5.34 -4.24 19.27
CA ASP A 288 -6.22 -5.11 20.05
C ASP A 288 -5.48 -6.32 20.61
N MET A 289 -4.61 -6.97 19.81
CA MET A 289 -3.80 -8.11 20.26
C MET A 289 -2.81 -7.77 21.38
N HIS A 290 -2.30 -6.54 21.40
CA HIS A 290 -1.37 -6.07 22.43
C HIS A 290 -2.07 -5.48 23.66
N GLY A 291 -3.40 -5.56 23.75
CA GLY A 291 -4.16 -5.02 24.88
C GLY A 291 -4.24 -3.49 24.90
N ASN A 292 -3.86 -2.82 23.80
CA ASN A 292 -4.05 -1.38 23.60
C ASN A 292 -5.46 -1.04 23.07
N SER A 293 -6.41 -1.97 23.23
CA SER A 293 -7.84 -1.80 22.95
C SER A 293 -8.59 -1.01 24.04
N GLY A 294 -7.90 -0.63 25.11
CA GLY A 294 -8.44 0.23 26.15
C GLY A 294 -8.67 1.66 25.65
N VAL A 295 -9.59 2.37 26.29
CA VAL A 295 -9.71 3.82 26.17
C VAL A 295 -8.31 4.45 26.33
N PRO A 296 -7.81 5.23 25.34
CA PRO A 296 -6.47 5.83 25.41
C PRO A 296 -6.30 6.55 26.73
N SER A 297 -5.22 6.27 27.45
CA SER A 297 -4.98 6.82 28.78
C SER A 297 -3.80 7.78 28.78
N ILE A 298 -3.97 8.95 29.39
CA ILE A 298 -2.90 9.94 29.55
C ILE A 298 -2.64 10.22 31.03
N SER A 299 -1.36 10.29 31.42
CA SER A 299 -0.92 10.75 32.73
C SER A 299 -0.23 12.11 32.58
N PHE A 300 -0.45 13.01 33.53
CA PHE A 300 0.23 14.31 33.51
C PHE A 300 1.64 14.19 34.08
N GLY A 301 2.65 14.45 33.25
CA GLY A 301 4.03 14.50 33.73
C GLY A 301 4.30 15.66 34.70
N PRO A 302 5.47 15.68 35.35
CA PRO A 302 5.78 16.61 36.45
C PRO A 302 5.58 18.10 36.08
N GLY A 303 5.91 18.48 34.84
CA GLY A 303 5.76 19.87 34.38
C GLY A 303 4.30 20.34 34.31
N LEU A 304 3.38 19.47 33.86
CA LEU A 304 1.96 19.79 33.83
C LEU A 304 1.37 19.77 35.24
N GLN A 305 1.80 18.84 36.08
CA GLN A 305 1.40 18.79 37.49
C GLN A 305 1.79 20.08 38.23
N GLN A 306 3.00 20.60 37.99
CA GLN A 306 3.45 21.87 38.55
C GLN A 306 2.64 23.05 38.01
N ALA A 307 2.35 23.09 36.70
CA ALA A 307 1.53 24.15 36.10
C ALA A 307 0.09 24.19 36.67
N PHE A 308 -0.47 23.04 37.08
CA PHE A 308 -1.74 23.00 37.81
C PHE A 308 -1.59 23.54 39.24
N ALA A 309 -0.51 23.16 39.94
CA ALA A 309 -0.25 23.61 41.31
C ALA A 309 -0.02 25.13 41.39
N ASP A 310 0.66 25.69 40.39
CA ASP A 310 0.95 27.12 40.29
C ASP A 310 -0.24 27.95 39.79
N GLY A 311 -1.38 27.30 39.44
CA GLY A 311 -2.58 27.96 38.93
C GLY A 311 -2.42 28.56 37.53
N ILE A 312 -1.34 28.23 36.82
CA ILE A 312 -1.06 28.65 35.44
C ILE A 312 -2.06 28.01 34.47
N MET A 313 -2.58 26.83 34.83
CA MET A 313 -3.49 26.05 34.01
C MET A 313 -4.55 25.35 34.87
N ASP A 314 -5.80 25.34 34.38
CA ASP A 314 -6.91 24.68 35.04
C ASP A 314 -6.89 23.17 34.74
N LYS A 315 -6.62 22.36 35.76
CA LYS A 315 -6.61 20.89 35.66
C LYS A 315 -7.99 20.34 35.27
N GLY A 316 -9.07 20.91 35.81
CA GLY A 316 -10.44 20.45 35.58
C GLY A 316 -10.87 20.65 34.14
N ASP A 317 -10.60 21.82 33.55
CA ASP A 317 -10.90 22.12 32.16
C ASP A 317 -10.13 21.20 31.19
N LEU A 318 -8.85 20.96 31.47
CA LEU A 318 -8.03 20.08 30.65
C LEU A 318 -8.48 18.61 30.75
N VAL A 319 -8.76 18.12 31.96
CA VAL A 319 -9.31 16.76 32.18
C VAL A 319 -10.64 16.59 31.46
N ARG A 320 -11.54 17.58 31.56
CA ARG A 320 -12.83 17.57 30.86
C ARG A 320 -12.65 17.46 29.35
N LYS A 321 -11.78 18.28 28.75
CA LYS A 321 -11.49 18.23 27.30
C LYS A 321 -10.92 16.88 26.87
N ILE A 322 -10.05 16.28 27.68
CA ILE A 322 -9.49 14.94 27.41
C ILE A 322 -10.58 13.86 27.49
N GLN A 323 -11.48 13.96 28.47
CA GLN A 323 -12.63 13.04 28.60
C GLN A 323 -13.64 13.21 27.47
N GLU A 324 -13.86 14.43 26.96
CA GLU A 324 -14.69 14.71 25.78
C GLU A 324 -14.12 14.09 24.50
N LEU A 325 -12.79 13.95 24.40
CA LEU A 325 -12.11 13.19 23.35
C LEU A 325 -12.24 11.66 23.54
N GLY A 326 -12.89 11.23 24.62
CA GLY A 326 -13.12 9.82 24.95
C GLY A 326 -11.89 9.14 25.54
N TRP A 327 -10.95 9.89 26.13
CA TRP A 327 -9.70 9.36 26.73
C TRP A 327 -9.82 9.27 28.26
N LYS A 328 -9.07 8.35 28.87
CA LYS A 328 -8.93 8.21 30.32
C LYS A 328 -7.80 9.10 30.80
N VAL A 329 -8.01 9.79 31.91
CA VAL A 329 -6.92 10.46 32.62
C VAL A 329 -6.49 9.54 33.76
N MET A 330 -5.22 9.16 33.77
CA MET A 330 -4.60 8.43 34.88
C MET A 330 -4.05 9.45 35.88
N GLU A 331 -4.15 9.13 37.17
CA GLU A 331 -3.65 10.00 38.25
C GLU A 331 -2.13 10.16 38.25
#